data_AF-A0A3R6R431-F1
#
_entry.id   AF-A0A3R6R431-F1
#
_cell.length_a   1.000
_cell.length_b   1.000
_cell.length_c   1.000
_cell.angle_alpha   90.00
_cell.angle_beta   90.00
_cell.angle_gamma   90.00
#
_symmetry.space_group_name_H-M   'P 1'
#
loop_
_entity.id
_entity.type
_entity.pdbx_description
1 polymer ?
#
loop_
_entity_poly.entity_id
_entity_poly.type
_entity_poly.pdbx_seq_one_letter_code
_entity_poly.pdbx_strand_id
1 'polypeptide(L)'
;MAGILFGILFLSLFIGVPIAISLGVAASLTMMLTNNAQYLASIPTRMFTQLDSFTLMAVPFFILAGNIMAEGGISDRLISFFELLLKRLPGRLSCICVVASGFFGAISGSNPATVAAIGGICAPKMIEKGYSREDAAAIAASSGTLGVVIPPSIPMVTYAVTASVSVTAMFEAGWIPGIMLIIGLCIGNMFWYKHCDSVDKTKYPVKVYVDRFVKAILALLMPIIILGGIYAGIFTPTESASVACIYALIISVFVFREVNLKTLYKIFADSCVSSAVVLFVVSMSAPFGWFMTTENIPTILSTTIMAIFTNKFVILFVMNLLLLFLGCFLETQSIILLVTPILLPIATALGVSPIALGLIIIVNTSIGMITPPMAVNLFVATGVCKTTIGAVSKKIVKYLILEFCILLLYMYVPIIFGISI
;
A
#
# COMPACT_ATOMS: atom_id res chain seq x y z
N MET A 1 19.45 17.92 -19.95
CA MET A 1 18.43 18.21 -18.93
C MET A 1 18.02 16.96 -18.15
N ALA A 2 17.41 15.94 -18.79
CA ALA A 2 17.00 14.71 -18.11
C ALA A 2 18.13 14.03 -17.31
N GLY A 3 19.33 13.88 -17.88
CA GLY A 3 20.48 13.29 -17.17
C GLY A 3 20.94 14.07 -15.93
N ILE A 4 20.79 15.40 -15.93
CA ILE A 4 21.13 16.26 -14.77
C ILE A 4 20.06 16.08 -13.69
N LEU A 5 18.78 16.13 -14.09
CA LEU A 5 17.63 15.95 -13.19
C LEU A 5 17.70 14.61 -12.45
N PHE A 6 17.84 13.52 -13.20
CA PHE A 6 17.94 12.17 -12.63
C PHE A 6 19.27 11.95 -11.92
N GLY A 7 20.37 12.50 -12.43
CA GLY A 7 21.69 12.40 -11.80
C GLY A 7 21.68 13.00 -10.39
N ILE A 8 21.13 14.21 -10.23
CA ILE A 8 20.99 14.85 -8.92
C ILE A 8 20.04 14.06 -8.01
N LEU A 9 18.87 13.65 -8.54
CA LEU A 9 17.91 12.85 -7.78
C LEU A 9 18.55 11.57 -7.21
N PHE A 10 19.18 10.76 -8.06
CA PHE A 10 19.80 9.52 -7.63
C PHE A 10 20.98 9.77 -6.70
N LEU A 11 21.81 10.78 -6.95
CA LEU A 11 22.92 11.12 -6.07
C LEU A 11 22.43 11.54 -4.67
N SER A 12 21.39 12.36 -4.58
CA SER A 12 20.77 12.73 -3.30
C SER A 12 20.20 11.50 -2.58
N LEU A 13 19.53 10.60 -3.29
CA LEU A 13 19.03 9.34 -2.71
C LEU A 13 20.17 8.43 -2.21
N PHE A 14 21.29 8.33 -2.93
CA PHE A 14 22.45 7.54 -2.50
C PHE A 14 23.15 8.11 -1.26
N ILE A 15 23.14 9.43 -1.09
CA ILE A 15 23.68 10.11 0.10
C ILE A 15 22.71 9.97 1.31
N GLY A 16 21.51 9.42 1.11
CA GLY A 16 20.51 9.21 2.17
C GLY A 16 19.65 10.45 2.44
N VAL A 17 19.57 11.39 1.49
CA VAL A 17 18.70 12.55 1.61
C VAL A 17 17.23 12.11 1.49
N PRO A 18 16.33 12.55 2.39
CA PRO A 18 14.91 12.23 2.32
C PRO A 18 14.30 12.54 0.95
N ILE A 19 13.43 11.65 0.47
CA ILE A 19 12.92 11.67 -0.92
C ILE A 19 12.27 13.01 -1.29
N ALA A 20 11.48 13.58 -0.37
CA ALA A 20 10.86 14.90 -0.58
C ALA A 20 11.91 15.96 -0.90
N ILE A 21 13.00 16.01 -0.12
CA ILE A 21 14.09 16.96 -0.32
C ILE A 21 14.80 16.66 -1.64
N SER A 22 15.10 15.38 -1.92
CA SER A 22 15.74 14.94 -3.16
C SER A 22 14.98 15.37 -4.41
N LEU A 23 13.64 15.27 -4.42
CA LEU A 23 12.80 15.71 -5.54
C LEU A 23 12.86 17.22 -5.76
N GLY A 24 12.69 18.02 -4.70
CA GLY A 24 12.71 19.48 -4.81
C GLY A 24 14.11 20.02 -5.13
N VAL A 25 15.16 19.44 -4.55
CA VAL A 25 16.56 19.80 -4.86
C VAL A 25 16.90 19.44 -6.29
N ALA A 26 16.53 18.25 -6.77
CA ALA A 26 16.75 17.84 -8.16
C ALA A 26 16.06 18.81 -9.12
N ALA A 27 14.78 19.16 -8.88
CA ALA A 27 14.06 20.13 -9.70
C ALA A 27 14.74 21.51 -9.66
N SER A 28 15.02 22.05 -8.48
CA SER A 28 15.57 23.39 -8.29
C SER A 28 16.96 23.54 -8.90
N LEU A 29 17.88 22.62 -8.60
CA LEU A 29 19.24 22.65 -9.12
C LEU A 29 19.25 22.43 -10.64
N THR A 30 18.38 21.57 -11.17
CA THR A 30 18.31 21.39 -12.63
C THR A 30 17.81 22.66 -13.31
N MET A 31 16.80 23.34 -12.77
CA MET A 31 16.33 24.63 -13.30
C MET A 31 17.46 25.67 -13.31
N MET A 32 18.26 25.74 -12.24
CA MET A 32 19.43 26.63 -12.17
C MET A 32 20.49 26.30 -13.22
N LEU A 33 20.83 25.02 -13.37
CA LEU A 33 21.92 24.56 -14.24
C LEU A 33 21.55 24.53 -15.73
N THR A 34 20.25 24.59 -16.07
CA THR A 34 19.76 24.44 -17.46
C THR A 34 19.27 25.75 -18.09
N ASN A 35 19.74 26.89 -17.58
CA ASN A 35 19.38 28.24 -18.05
C ASN A 35 17.87 28.54 -17.96
N ASN A 36 17.18 27.83 -17.07
CA ASN A 36 15.74 27.89 -16.81
C ASN A 36 15.45 28.51 -15.43
N ALA A 37 16.35 29.37 -14.95
CA ALA A 37 16.29 29.95 -13.62
C ALA A 37 15.00 30.76 -13.37
N GLN A 38 14.36 31.29 -14.42
CA GLN A 38 13.04 31.93 -14.30
C GLN A 38 11.97 31.02 -13.69
N TYR A 39 12.10 29.70 -13.82
CA TYR A 39 11.14 28.74 -13.28
C TYR A 39 11.25 28.53 -11.78
N LEU A 40 12.35 28.96 -11.13
CA LEU A 40 12.51 28.84 -9.67
C LEU A 40 11.41 29.57 -8.91
N ALA A 41 10.94 30.71 -9.43
CA ALA A 41 9.85 31.47 -8.84
C ALA A 41 8.51 30.71 -8.85
N SER A 42 8.36 29.72 -9.74
CA SER A 42 7.15 28.89 -9.80
C SER A 42 7.13 27.78 -8.73
N ILE A 43 8.27 27.44 -8.13
CA ILE A 43 8.39 26.33 -7.17
C ILE A 43 7.43 26.49 -5.98
N PRO A 44 7.41 27.62 -5.24
CA PRO A 44 6.51 27.78 -4.10
C PRO A 44 5.03 27.70 -4.50
N THR A 45 4.66 28.32 -5.63
CA THR A 45 3.29 28.28 -6.14
C THR A 45 2.88 26.86 -6.50
N ARG A 46 3.75 26.09 -7.19
CA ARG A 46 3.50 24.69 -7.55
C ARG A 46 3.33 23.81 -6.31
N MET A 47 4.20 24.00 -5.32
CA MET A 47 4.12 23.33 -4.02
C MET A 47 2.77 23.59 -3.34
N PHE A 48 2.33 24.85 -3.28
CA PHE A 48 1.07 25.25 -2.65
C PHE A 48 -0.15 24.71 -3.41
N THR A 49 -0.22 24.91 -4.73
CA THR A 49 -1.35 24.45 -5.55
C THR A 49 -1.52 22.93 -5.51
N GLN A 50 -0.42 22.17 -5.41
CA GLN A 50 -0.53 20.71 -5.30
C GLN A 50 -1.18 20.26 -3.98
N LEU A 51 -0.92 20.99 -2.89
CA LEU A 51 -1.51 20.71 -1.58
C LEU A 51 -2.99 21.14 -1.51
N ASP A 52 -3.37 22.15 -2.28
CA ASP A 52 -4.75 22.65 -2.37
C ASP A 52 -5.64 21.74 -3.25
N SER A 53 -5.80 20.49 -2.81
CA SER A 53 -6.59 19.47 -3.51
C SER A 53 -7.60 18.82 -2.56
N PHE A 54 -8.89 18.94 -2.90
CA PHE A 54 -9.97 18.34 -2.11
C PHE A 54 -9.82 16.82 -1.95
N THR A 55 -9.35 16.15 -3.00
CA THR A 55 -9.10 14.70 -3.00
C THR A 55 -7.95 14.32 -2.08
N LEU A 56 -6.94 15.20 -1.92
CA LEU A 56 -5.79 14.93 -1.08
C LEU A 56 -6.13 14.97 0.41
N MET A 57 -7.19 15.67 0.81
CA MET A 57 -7.71 15.64 2.18
C MET A 57 -8.19 14.25 2.62
N ALA A 58 -8.53 13.36 1.68
CA ALA A 58 -8.88 11.98 2.03
C ALA A 58 -7.70 11.22 2.68
N VAL A 59 -6.45 11.56 2.32
CA VAL A 59 -5.25 10.92 2.86
C VAL A 59 -5.13 11.06 4.38
N PRO A 60 -5.10 12.29 4.97
CA PRO A 60 -5.03 12.43 6.42
C PRO A 60 -6.23 11.83 7.15
N PHE A 61 -7.43 11.88 6.55
CA PHE A 61 -8.61 11.22 7.14
C PHE A 61 -8.49 9.70 7.17
N PHE A 62 -8.05 9.06 6.09
CA PHE A 62 -7.82 7.61 6.10
C PHE A 62 -6.69 7.20 7.06
N ILE A 63 -5.60 7.98 7.14
CA ILE A 63 -4.54 7.77 8.13
C ILE A 63 -5.11 7.86 9.56
N LEU A 64 -5.93 8.88 9.84
CA LEU A 64 -6.54 9.05 11.15
C LEU A 64 -7.51 7.91 11.48
N ALA A 65 -8.38 7.53 10.56
CA ALA A 65 -9.30 6.41 10.74
C ALA A 65 -8.53 5.10 11.03
N GLY A 66 -7.49 4.81 10.25
CA GLY A 66 -6.61 3.66 10.46
C GLY A 66 -5.97 3.63 11.85
N ASN A 67 -5.39 4.76 12.29
CA ASN A 67 -4.75 4.85 13.60
C ASN A 67 -5.76 4.72 14.77
N ILE A 68 -6.95 5.33 14.66
CA ILE A 68 -8.00 5.18 15.67
C ILE A 68 -8.42 3.71 15.82
N MET A 69 -8.43 2.96 14.73
CA MET A 69 -8.86 1.55 14.75
C MET A 69 -7.77 0.60 15.23
N ALA A 70 -6.52 0.89 14.88
CA ALA A 70 -5.37 0.14 15.37
C ALA A 70 -5.32 0.16 16.91
N GLU A 71 -5.52 1.33 17.51
CA GLU A 71 -5.49 1.54 18.97
C GLU A 71 -6.86 1.29 19.63
N GLY A 72 -7.93 1.06 18.86
CA GLY A 72 -9.31 0.90 19.34
C GLY A 72 -9.80 -0.54 19.50
N GLY A 73 -8.91 -1.54 19.40
CA GLY A 73 -9.21 -2.97 19.58
C GLY A 73 -10.06 -3.60 18.48
N ILE A 74 -10.23 -2.90 17.36
CA ILE A 74 -11.02 -3.41 16.23
C ILE A 74 -10.30 -4.61 15.61
N SER A 75 -8.98 -4.54 15.48
CA SER A 75 -8.13 -5.59 14.92
C SER A 75 -8.27 -6.92 15.68
N ASP A 76 -8.28 -6.90 17.01
CA ASP A 76 -8.42 -8.11 17.84
C ASP A 76 -9.77 -8.80 17.65
N ARG A 77 -10.85 -8.01 17.53
CA ARG A 77 -12.21 -8.51 17.31
C ARG A 77 -12.36 -9.12 15.92
N LEU A 78 -11.80 -8.48 14.90
CA LEU A 78 -11.76 -9.00 13.53
C LEU A 78 -11.02 -10.35 13.48
N ILE A 79 -9.82 -10.42 14.03
CA ILE A 79 -9.02 -11.65 14.07
C ILE A 79 -9.78 -12.75 14.82
N SER A 80 -10.36 -12.43 15.98
CA SER A 80 -11.16 -13.38 16.77
C SER A 80 -12.35 -13.94 15.99
N PHE A 81 -12.97 -13.15 15.11
CA PHE A 81 -14.05 -13.62 14.25
C PHE A 81 -13.53 -14.50 13.11
N PHE A 82 -12.46 -14.11 12.42
CA PHE A 82 -11.85 -14.92 11.36
C PHE A 82 -11.31 -16.26 11.85
N GLU A 83 -10.85 -16.34 13.10
CA GLU A 83 -10.49 -17.60 13.75
C GLU A 83 -11.62 -18.63 13.74
N LEU A 84 -12.87 -18.20 13.90
CA LEU A 84 -14.03 -19.10 13.85
C LEU A 84 -14.42 -19.48 12.42
N LEU A 85 -14.34 -18.53 11.50
CA LEU A 85 -14.75 -18.71 10.10
C LEU A 85 -13.78 -19.63 9.36
N LEU A 86 -12.48 -19.42 9.56
CA LEU A 86 -11.41 -20.12 8.86
C LEU A 86 -10.88 -21.34 9.63
N LYS A 87 -11.54 -21.75 10.72
CA LYS A 87 -11.10 -22.84 11.60
C LYS A 87 -10.86 -24.18 10.88
N ARG A 88 -11.58 -24.40 9.76
CA ARG A 88 -11.53 -25.65 9.00
C ARG A 88 -10.37 -25.70 7.99
N LEU A 89 -9.65 -24.59 7.79
CA LEU A 89 -8.55 -24.55 6.85
C LEU A 89 -7.25 -25.09 7.48
N PRO A 90 -6.43 -25.83 6.72
CA PRO A 90 -5.07 -26.17 7.15
C PRO A 90 -4.20 -24.90 7.16
N GLY A 91 -3.30 -24.75 8.14
CA GLY A 91 -2.52 -23.50 8.25
C GLY A 91 -3.37 -22.29 8.63
N ARG A 92 -4.48 -22.49 9.36
CA ARG A 92 -5.51 -21.45 9.58
C ARG A 92 -4.95 -20.13 10.11
N LEU A 93 -3.99 -20.13 11.06
CA LEU A 93 -3.48 -18.89 11.64
C LEU A 93 -2.76 -18.02 10.59
N SER A 94 -2.05 -18.64 9.66
CA SER A 94 -1.42 -17.94 8.54
C SER A 94 -2.45 -17.40 7.54
N CYS A 95 -3.53 -18.14 7.27
CA CYS A 95 -4.63 -17.66 6.42
C CYS A 95 -5.43 -16.53 7.10
N ILE A 96 -5.62 -16.62 8.42
CA ILE A 96 -6.25 -15.56 9.22
C ILE A 96 -5.40 -14.29 9.17
N CYS A 97 -4.07 -14.42 9.25
CA CYS A 97 -3.17 -13.27 9.11
C CYS A 97 -3.35 -12.58 7.74
N VAL A 98 -3.44 -13.34 6.65
CA VAL A 98 -3.69 -12.81 5.29
C VAL A 98 -5.05 -12.11 5.21
N VAL A 99 -6.14 -12.78 5.60
CA VAL A 99 -7.50 -12.23 5.47
C VAL A 99 -7.69 -11.02 6.39
N ALA A 100 -7.20 -11.10 7.63
CA ALA A 100 -7.26 -9.97 8.56
C ALA A 100 -6.41 -8.79 8.08
N SER A 101 -5.25 -9.05 7.45
CA SER A 101 -4.43 -8.00 6.83
C SER A 101 -5.11 -7.37 5.63
N GLY A 102 -5.85 -8.13 4.82
CA GLY A 102 -6.66 -7.57 3.73
C GLY A 102 -7.78 -6.67 4.24
N PHE A 103 -8.52 -7.10 5.27
CA PHE A 103 -9.56 -6.29 5.90
C PHE A 103 -9.01 -5.05 6.60
N PHE A 104 -7.89 -5.17 7.31
CA PHE A 104 -7.24 -4.03 7.96
C PHE A 104 -6.55 -3.10 6.95
N GLY A 105 -6.08 -3.64 5.83
CA GLY A 105 -5.54 -2.88 4.71
C GLY A 105 -6.57 -1.96 4.09
N ALA A 106 -7.80 -2.46 3.90
CA ALA A 106 -9.00 -1.70 3.50
C ALA A 106 -9.38 -0.54 4.44
N ILE A 107 -8.62 -0.32 5.51
CA ILE A 107 -8.89 0.71 6.49
C ILE A 107 -7.63 1.58 6.64
N SER A 108 -6.50 0.93 6.93
CA SER A 108 -5.25 1.61 7.24
C SER A 108 -4.55 2.19 6.01
N GLY A 109 -4.72 1.58 4.83
CA GLY A 109 -4.02 1.97 3.61
C GLY A 109 -2.50 1.96 3.72
N SER A 110 -1.93 1.18 4.66
CA SER A 110 -0.50 1.19 4.99
C SER A 110 0.05 -0.20 5.25
N ASN A 111 1.09 -0.56 4.51
CA ASN A 111 1.77 -1.84 4.63
C ASN A 111 2.46 -2.01 6.01
N PRO A 112 3.37 -1.12 6.46
CA PRO A 112 4.06 -1.31 7.74
C PRO A 112 3.09 -1.29 8.93
N ALA A 113 2.05 -0.45 8.87
CA ALA A 113 1.02 -0.41 9.90
C ALA A 113 0.23 -1.72 9.97
N THR A 114 -0.10 -2.32 8.83
CA THR A 114 -0.76 -3.62 8.76
C THR A 114 0.11 -4.73 9.36
N VAL A 115 1.41 -4.75 9.04
CA VAL A 115 2.37 -5.70 9.64
C VAL A 115 2.46 -5.51 11.17
N ALA A 116 2.55 -4.27 11.64
CA ALA A 116 2.63 -3.98 13.07
C ALA A 116 1.37 -4.41 13.82
N ALA A 117 0.19 -4.06 13.31
CA ALA A 117 -1.08 -4.34 13.96
C ALA A 117 -1.47 -5.82 13.85
N ILE A 118 -1.62 -6.34 12.64
CA ILE A 118 -2.12 -7.71 12.41
C ILE A 118 -1.02 -8.74 12.67
N GLY A 119 0.20 -8.47 12.21
CA GLY A 119 1.35 -9.31 12.52
C GLY A 119 1.62 -9.38 14.03
N GLY A 120 1.46 -8.26 14.75
CA GLY A 120 1.59 -8.18 16.21
C GLY A 120 0.67 -9.15 16.96
N ILE A 121 -0.54 -9.38 16.43
CA ILE A 121 -1.54 -10.26 17.04
C ILE A 121 -1.40 -11.71 16.54
N CYS A 122 -1.16 -11.91 15.25
CA CYS A 122 -1.09 -13.24 14.64
C CYS A 122 0.23 -13.96 14.91
N ALA A 123 1.37 -13.25 14.91
CA ALA A 123 2.68 -13.89 15.03
C ALA A 123 2.91 -14.62 16.35
N PRO A 124 2.58 -14.06 17.54
CA PRO A 124 2.70 -14.79 18.79
C PRO A 124 1.89 -16.08 18.81
N LYS A 125 0.63 -16.03 18.34
CA LYS A 125 -0.25 -17.19 18.22
C LYS A 125 0.31 -18.26 17.27
N MET A 126 0.91 -17.85 16.15
CA MET A 126 1.59 -18.77 15.23
C MET A 126 2.78 -19.45 15.89
N ILE A 127 3.62 -18.70 16.62
CA ILE A 127 4.79 -19.25 17.31
C ILE A 127 4.37 -20.26 18.38
N GLU A 128 3.34 -19.96 19.19
CA GLU A 128 2.77 -20.90 20.18
C GLU A 128 2.25 -22.19 19.53
N LYS A 129 1.78 -22.11 18.28
CA LYS A 129 1.28 -23.25 17.51
C LYS A 129 2.38 -24.04 16.78
N GLY A 130 3.64 -23.62 16.89
CA GLY A 130 4.79 -24.34 16.33
C GLY A 130 5.31 -23.82 15.00
N TYR A 131 4.91 -22.61 14.57
CA TYR A 131 5.60 -21.93 13.46
C TYR A 131 6.97 -21.43 13.96
N SER A 132 7.98 -21.48 13.08
CA SER A 132 9.24 -20.80 13.38
C SER A 132 9.02 -19.28 13.45
N ARG A 133 9.85 -18.56 14.21
CA ARG A 133 9.76 -17.09 14.29
C ARG A 133 9.97 -16.45 12.92
N GLU A 134 10.84 -17.04 12.12
CA GLU A 134 11.17 -16.58 10.77
C GLU A 134 9.98 -16.77 9.82
N ASP A 135 9.28 -17.90 9.93
CA ASP A 135 8.07 -18.17 9.15
C ASP A 135 6.93 -17.24 9.57
N ALA A 136 6.71 -17.05 10.87
CA ALA A 136 5.71 -16.11 11.39
C ALA A 136 5.98 -14.67 10.93
N ALA A 137 7.25 -14.24 10.94
CA ALA A 137 7.66 -12.93 10.42
C ALA A 137 7.42 -12.82 8.91
N ALA A 138 7.79 -13.83 8.13
CA ALA A 138 7.58 -13.84 6.69
C ALA A 138 6.09 -13.78 6.32
N ILE A 139 5.23 -14.54 7.03
CA ILE A 139 3.77 -14.50 6.87
C ILE A 139 3.22 -13.12 7.20
N ALA A 140 3.65 -12.52 8.31
CA ALA A 140 3.18 -11.19 8.72
C ALA A 140 3.59 -10.12 7.70
N ALA A 141 4.84 -10.16 7.22
CA ALA A 141 5.37 -9.22 6.24
C ALA A 141 4.64 -9.33 4.90
N SER A 142 4.45 -10.55 4.37
CA SER A 142 3.74 -10.80 3.12
C SER A 142 2.26 -10.47 3.22
N SER A 143 1.58 -10.89 4.30
CA SER A 143 0.17 -10.52 4.53
C SER A 143 -0.01 -9.01 4.58
N GLY A 144 0.97 -8.29 5.13
CA GLY A 144 0.97 -6.84 5.20
C GLY A 144 1.03 -6.13 3.85
N THR A 145 1.43 -6.78 2.76
CA THR A 145 1.41 -6.18 1.40
C THR A 145 0.00 -5.87 0.92
N LEU A 146 -1.00 -6.56 1.46
CA LEU A 146 -2.42 -6.27 1.23
C LEU A 146 -2.84 -4.92 1.83
N GLY A 147 -2.02 -4.36 2.73
CA GLY A 147 -2.24 -3.09 3.42
C GLY A 147 -2.52 -1.92 2.48
N VAL A 148 -1.88 -1.90 1.31
CA VAL A 148 -2.05 -0.85 0.29
C VAL A 148 -2.81 -1.32 -0.94
N VAL A 149 -3.02 -2.62 -1.11
CA VAL A 149 -3.63 -3.19 -2.33
C VAL A 149 -5.14 -3.32 -2.21
N ILE A 150 -5.69 -3.58 -1.02
CA ILE A 150 -7.13 -3.69 -0.83
C ILE A 150 -7.76 -2.29 -0.67
N PRO A 151 -8.80 -1.94 -1.45
CA PRO A 151 -9.52 -0.68 -1.31
C PRO A 151 -10.38 -0.61 -0.02
N PRO A 152 -10.62 0.60 0.53
CA PRO A 152 -9.98 1.89 0.21
C PRO A 152 -8.50 1.92 0.61
N SER A 153 -7.68 2.63 -0.18
CA SER A 153 -6.21 2.64 -0.04
C SER A 153 -5.62 4.05 -0.26
N ILE A 154 -4.74 4.48 0.65
CA ILE A 154 -4.08 5.79 0.60
C ILE A 154 -3.18 5.94 -0.65
N PRO A 155 -2.35 4.93 -1.01
CA PRO A 155 -1.65 4.93 -2.29
C PRO A 155 -2.54 5.08 -3.52
N MET A 156 -3.73 4.47 -3.54
CA MET A 156 -4.66 4.61 -4.66
C MET A 156 -5.17 6.05 -4.80
N VAL A 157 -5.52 6.70 -3.68
CA VAL A 157 -5.92 8.12 -3.68
C VAL A 157 -4.78 9.00 -4.21
N THR A 158 -3.56 8.73 -3.75
CA THR A 158 -2.38 9.52 -4.14
C THR A 158 -2.06 9.35 -5.61
N TYR A 159 -2.08 8.12 -6.11
CA TYR A 159 -1.91 7.86 -7.53
C TYR A 159 -3.00 8.56 -8.34
N ALA A 160 -4.26 8.47 -7.91
CA ALA A 160 -5.38 9.09 -8.60
C ALA A 160 -5.21 10.61 -8.72
N VAL A 161 -4.78 11.29 -7.66
CA VAL A 161 -4.47 12.73 -7.70
C VAL A 161 -3.29 13.01 -8.62
N THR A 162 -2.22 12.21 -8.53
CA THR A 162 -0.98 12.43 -9.31
C THR A 162 -1.18 12.20 -10.80
N ALA A 163 -1.92 11.14 -11.17
CA ALA A 163 -2.23 10.77 -12.54
C ALA A 163 -3.47 11.48 -13.09
N SER A 164 -4.16 12.29 -12.27
CA SER A 164 -5.44 12.94 -12.62
C SER A 164 -6.51 11.95 -13.11
N VAL A 165 -6.67 10.83 -12.39
CA VAL A 165 -7.68 9.79 -12.67
C VAL A 165 -8.69 9.68 -11.51
N SER A 166 -9.78 8.96 -11.74
CA SER A 166 -10.82 8.75 -10.72
C SER A 166 -10.34 7.85 -9.58
N VAL A 167 -10.48 8.32 -8.34
CA VAL A 167 -10.25 7.52 -7.12
C VAL A 167 -11.21 6.33 -7.06
N THR A 168 -12.48 6.56 -7.40
CA THR A 168 -13.50 5.49 -7.39
C THR A 168 -13.13 4.37 -8.36
N ALA A 169 -12.65 4.71 -9.56
CA ALA A 169 -12.22 3.71 -10.54
C ALA A 169 -10.98 2.94 -10.08
N MET A 170 -10.04 3.59 -9.37
CA MET A 170 -8.92 2.92 -8.72
C MET A 170 -9.38 1.93 -7.64
N PHE A 171 -10.37 2.31 -6.82
CA PHE A 171 -10.94 1.43 -5.80
C PHE A 171 -11.68 0.24 -6.42
N GLU A 172 -12.47 0.44 -7.47
CA GLU A 172 -13.15 -0.64 -8.17
C GLU A 172 -12.16 -1.64 -8.76
N ALA A 173 -11.14 -1.14 -9.47
CA ALA A 173 -10.15 -1.99 -10.12
C ALA A 173 -9.22 -2.68 -9.10
N GLY A 174 -8.96 -2.07 -7.95
CA GLY A 174 -8.06 -2.59 -6.91
C GLY A 174 -8.56 -3.86 -6.21
N TRP A 175 -9.86 -4.14 -6.25
CA TRP A 175 -10.42 -5.38 -5.72
C TRP A 175 -9.84 -6.62 -6.41
N ILE A 176 -9.59 -6.56 -7.72
CA ILE A 176 -9.10 -7.69 -8.51
C ILE A 176 -7.72 -8.16 -8.01
N PRO A 177 -6.65 -7.34 -8.05
CA PRO A 177 -5.34 -7.78 -7.58
C PRO A 177 -5.34 -8.10 -6.08
N GLY A 178 -6.13 -7.38 -5.27
CA GLY A 178 -6.21 -7.63 -3.84
C GLY A 178 -6.80 -9.01 -3.50
N ILE A 179 -7.93 -9.39 -4.12
CA ILE A 179 -8.53 -10.71 -3.94
C ILE A 179 -7.60 -11.80 -4.49
N MET A 180 -6.95 -11.57 -5.64
CA MET A 180 -5.97 -12.51 -6.20
C MET A 180 -4.83 -12.78 -5.21
N LEU A 181 -4.29 -11.73 -4.57
CA LEU A 181 -3.26 -11.87 -3.54
C LEU A 181 -3.78 -12.60 -2.30
N ILE A 182 -4.97 -12.27 -1.79
CA ILE A 182 -5.58 -12.97 -0.64
C ILE A 182 -5.71 -14.46 -0.93
N ILE A 183 -6.28 -14.82 -2.08
CA ILE A 183 -6.51 -16.22 -2.47
C ILE A 183 -5.16 -16.92 -2.66
N GLY A 184 -4.24 -16.33 -3.41
CA GLY A 184 -2.93 -16.91 -3.67
C GLY A 184 -2.11 -17.14 -2.40
N LEU A 185 -2.06 -16.15 -1.51
CA LEU A 185 -1.37 -16.25 -0.23
C LEU A 185 -2.02 -17.29 0.69
N CYS A 186 -3.36 -17.34 0.77
CA CYS A 186 -4.07 -18.38 1.52
C CYS A 186 -3.75 -19.78 0.98
N ILE A 187 -3.79 -19.96 -0.35
CA ILE A 187 -3.48 -21.24 -0.99
C ILE A 187 -2.04 -21.66 -0.70
N GLY A 188 -1.06 -20.78 -0.91
CA GLY A 188 0.34 -21.06 -0.60
C GLY A 188 0.54 -21.44 0.87
N ASN A 189 -0.08 -20.69 1.77
CA ASN A 189 -0.04 -20.92 3.21
C ASN A 189 -0.65 -22.27 3.62
N MET A 190 -1.79 -22.65 3.03
CA MET A 190 -2.41 -23.95 3.24
C MET A 190 -1.48 -25.10 2.84
N PHE A 191 -0.71 -24.97 1.76
CA PHE A 191 0.24 -26.00 1.35
C PHE A 191 1.49 -26.04 2.24
N TRP A 192 2.07 -24.88 2.57
CA TRP A 192 3.32 -24.82 3.32
C TRP A 192 3.18 -25.11 4.82
N TYR A 193 2.06 -24.74 5.44
CA TYR A 193 1.91 -24.77 6.90
C TYR A 193 0.82 -25.71 7.43
N LYS A 194 0.26 -26.58 6.57
CA LYS A 194 -0.67 -27.65 6.99
C LYS A 194 -0.13 -28.52 8.14
N HIS A 195 1.18 -28.71 8.19
CA HIS A 195 1.88 -29.55 9.17
C HIS A 195 2.05 -28.84 10.52
N CYS A 196 2.15 -27.51 10.53
CA CYS A 196 2.32 -26.72 11.74
C CYS A 196 0.98 -26.46 12.45
N ASP A 197 -0.06 -26.14 11.68
CA ASP A 197 -1.39 -25.81 12.23
C ASP A 197 -2.45 -26.65 11.53
N SER A 198 -2.70 -27.81 12.13
CA SER A 198 -3.72 -28.73 11.68
C SER A 198 -5.13 -28.19 11.92
N VAL A 199 -6.08 -28.70 11.14
CA VAL A 199 -7.47 -28.25 11.14
C VAL A 199 -8.08 -28.31 12.54
N ASP A 200 -8.73 -27.23 12.96
CA ASP A 200 -9.44 -27.19 14.23
C ASP A 200 -10.83 -27.84 14.10
N LYS A 201 -10.95 -29.02 14.70
CA LYS A 201 -12.18 -29.82 14.75
C LYS A 201 -13.07 -29.48 15.94
N THR A 202 -12.71 -28.49 16.76
CA THR A 202 -13.46 -28.09 17.96
C THR A 202 -14.86 -27.61 17.56
N LYS A 203 -15.89 -28.23 18.16
CA LYS A 203 -17.28 -27.84 17.98
C LYS A 203 -17.59 -26.69 18.93
N TYR A 204 -17.59 -25.47 18.40
CA TYR A 204 -18.06 -24.30 19.14
C TYR A 204 -19.60 -24.26 19.13
N PRO A 205 -20.25 -23.95 20.25
CA PRO A 205 -21.69 -23.74 20.27
C PRO A 205 -22.06 -22.52 19.42
N VAL A 206 -23.25 -22.53 18.81
CA VAL A 206 -23.74 -21.44 17.94
C VAL A 206 -23.66 -20.08 18.65
N LYS A 207 -23.87 -20.04 19.97
CA LYS A 207 -23.75 -18.84 20.79
C LYS A 207 -22.38 -18.14 20.67
N VAL A 208 -21.28 -18.90 20.52
CA VAL A 208 -19.93 -18.34 20.36
C VAL A 208 -19.74 -17.72 18.97
N TYR A 209 -20.35 -18.31 17.94
CA TYR A 209 -20.37 -17.72 16.60
C TYR A 209 -21.10 -16.38 16.59
N VAL A 210 -22.29 -16.33 17.21
CA VAL A 210 -23.08 -15.10 17.30
C VAL A 210 -22.36 -14.03 18.11
N ASP A 211 -21.79 -14.38 19.27
CA ASP A 211 -21.06 -13.42 20.11
C ASP A 211 -19.86 -12.79 19.39
N ARG A 212 -19.01 -13.61 18.75
CA ARG A 212 -17.85 -13.08 18.01
C ARG A 212 -18.28 -12.30 16.77
N PHE A 213 -19.35 -12.72 16.08
CA PHE A 213 -19.90 -11.97 14.95
C PHE A 213 -20.42 -10.61 15.39
N VAL A 214 -21.23 -10.53 16.45
CA VAL A 214 -21.77 -9.27 16.99
C VAL A 214 -20.64 -8.34 17.44
N LYS A 215 -19.54 -8.86 17.99
CA LYS A 215 -18.37 -8.04 18.35
C LYS A 215 -17.59 -7.54 17.12
N ALA A 216 -17.53 -8.33 16.06
CA ALA A 216 -16.81 -7.98 14.83
C ALA A 216 -17.67 -7.16 13.84
N ILE A 217 -19.01 -7.15 13.98
CA ILE A 217 -19.90 -6.49 13.02
C ILE A 217 -19.57 -5.00 12.87
N LEU A 218 -19.21 -4.34 13.97
CA LEU A 218 -18.85 -2.92 13.96
C LEU A 218 -17.57 -2.66 13.17
N ALA A 219 -16.64 -3.60 13.16
CA ALA A 219 -15.43 -3.52 12.35
C ALA A 219 -15.71 -3.82 10.88
N LEU A 220 -16.52 -4.86 10.60
CA LEU A 220 -16.90 -5.26 9.24
C LEU A 220 -17.78 -4.23 8.53
N LEU A 221 -18.56 -3.46 9.29
CA LEU A 221 -19.38 -2.38 8.77
C LEU A 221 -18.54 -1.24 8.20
N MET A 222 -17.29 -1.04 8.62
CA MET A 222 -16.54 0.12 8.16
C MET A 222 -16.21 0.09 6.66
N PRO A 223 -15.58 -0.96 6.09
CA PRO A 223 -15.38 -1.03 4.65
C PRO A 223 -16.70 -0.95 3.86
N ILE A 224 -17.80 -1.45 4.43
CA ILE A 224 -19.13 -1.39 3.83
C ILE A 224 -19.67 0.05 3.82
N ILE A 225 -19.54 0.79 4.92
CA ILE A 225 -19.94 2.20 5.00
C ILE A 225 -19.13 3.03 4.00
N ILE A 226 -17.81 2.78 3.93
CA ILE A 226 -16.92 3.52 3.05
C ILE A 226 -17.22 3.23 1.59
N LEU A 227 -17.06 1.97 1.17
CA LEU A 227 -17.19 1.59 -0.23
C LEU A 227 -18.65 1.61 -0.68
N GLY A 228 -19.59 1.22 0.18
CA GLY A 228 -21.02 1.31 -0.11
C GLY A 228 -21.47 2.76 -0.29
N GLY A 229 -20.98 3.69 0.55
CA GLY A 229 -21.28 5.11 0.40
C GLY A 229 -20.68 5.72 -0.87
N ILE A 230 -19.45 5.35 -1.22
CA ILE A 230 -18.78 5.80 -2.45
C ILE A 230 -19.48 5.24 -3.70
N TYR A 231 -19.72 3.94 -3.76
CA TYR A 231 -20.31 3.29 -4.94
C TYR A 231 -21.80 3.58 -5.11
N ALA A 232 -22.53 3.87 -4.03
CA ALA A 232 -23.89 4.38 -4.11
C ALA A 232 -23.96 5.86 -4.51
N GLY A 233 -22.82 6.55 -4.65
CA GLY A 233 -22.76 7.99 -4.99
C GLY A 233 -23.26 8.90 -3.87
N ILE A 234 -23.37 8.39 -2.64
CA ILE A 234 -23.80 9.17 -1.46
C ILE A 234 -22.64 10.04 -0.97
N PHE A 235 -21.42 9.50 -1.00
CA PHE A 235 -20.21 10.17 -0.54
C PHE A 235 -19.15 10.21 -1.65
N THR A 236 -18.42 11.32 -1.73
CA THR A 236 -17.10 11.34 -2.35
C THR A 236 -16.09 10.57 -1.48
N PRO A 237 -14.94 10.14 -2.04
CA PRO A 237 -13.90 9.49 -1.25
C PRO A 237 -13.44 10.29 -0.03
N THR A 238 -13.37 11.62 -0.14
CA THR A 238 -13.00 12.51 0.97
C THR A 238 -14.06 12.54 2.06
N GLU A 239 -15.34 12.72 1.69
CA GLU A 239 -16.45 12.69 2.65
C GLU A 239 -16.55 11.34 3.34
N SER A 240 -16.36 10.25 2.58
CA SER A 240 -16.35 8.90 3.11
C SER A 240 -15.22 8.68 4.11
N ALA A 241 -14.03 9.26 3.88
CA ALA A 241 -12.92 9.18 4.82
C ALA A 241 -13.24 9.93 6.12
N SER A 242 -13.87 11.10 6.04
CA SER A 242 -14.33 11.86 7.22
C SER A 242 -15.39 11.08 8.02
N VAL A 243 -16.34 10.45 7.34
CA VAL A 243 -17.34 9.57 7.97
C VAL A 243 -16.66 8.38 8.66
N ALA A 244 -15.64 7.78 8.03
CA ALA A 244 -14.86 6.71 8.62
C ALA A 244 -14.15 7.15 9.92
N CYS A 245 -13.56 8.36 9.96
CA CYS A 245 -12.96 8.91 11.18
C CYS A 245 -13.99 9.04 12.31
N ILE A 246 -15.15 9.64 12.02
CA ILE A 246 -16.21 9.85 13.01
C ILE A 246 -16.71 8.50 13.53
N TYR A 247 -16.96 7.55 12.64
CA TYR A 247 -17.38 6.21 13.01
C TYR A 247 -16.32 5.50 13.87
N ALA A 248 -15.04 5.53 13.45
CA ALA A 248 -13.93 4.94 14.19
C ALA A 248 -13.85 5.53 15.60
N LEU A 249 -13.94 6.85 15.72
CA LEU A 249 -13.90 7.56 17.01
C LEU A 249 -15.05 7.11 17.91
N ILE A 250 -16.28 7.07 17.39
CA ILE A 250 -17.46 6.69 18.17
C ILE A 250 -17.33 5.26 18.70
N ILE A 251 -16.94 4.33 17.83
CA ILE A 251 -16.80 2.93 18.19
C ILE A 251 -15.66 2.74 19.21
N SER A 252 -14.48 3.30 18.95
CA SER A 252 -13.31 3.11 19.81
C SER A 252 -13.46 3.78 21.19
N VAL A 253 -14.09 4.95 21.27
CA VAL A 253 -14.25 5.72 22.52
C VAL A 253 -15.50 5.29 23.31
N PHE A 254 -16.67 5.23 22.68
CA PHE A 254 -17.93 5.04 23.41
C PHE A 254 -18.37 3.59 23.51
N VAL A 255 -18.14 2.79 22.46
CA VAL A 255 -18.62 1.41 22.39
C VAL A 255 -17.60 0.44 22.99
N PHE A 256 -16.36 0.44 22.49
CA PHE A 256 -15.30 -0.42 22.99
C PHE A 256 -14.61 0.14 24.23
N ARG A 257 -14.62 1.48 24.39
CA ARG A 257 -14.03 2.17 25.55
C ARG A 257 -12.55 1.83 25.75
N GLU A 258 -11.84 1.64 24.65
CA GLU A 258 -10.40 1.31 24.64
C GLU A 258 -9.53 2.56 24.48
N VAL A 259 -10.09 3.63 23.90
CA VAL A 259 -9.39 4.89 23.70
C VAL A 259 -9.76 5.89 24.78
N ASN A 260 -8.78 6.32 25.58
CA ASN A 260 -8.90 7.43 26.52
C ASN A 260 -8.33 8.73 25.93
N LEU A 261 -8.48 9.87 26.63
CA LEU A 261 -8.00 11.18 26.14
C LEU A 261 -6.49 11.23 25.83
N LYS A 262 -5.66 10.50 26.58
CA LYS A 262 -4.20 10.44 26.34
C LYS A 262 -3.89 9.64 25.09
N THR A 263 -4.52 8.49 24.91
CA THR A 263 -4.42 7.68 23.70
C THR A 263 -4.94 8.45 22.50
N LEU A 264 -6.04 9.19 22.67
CA LEU A 264 -6.62 10.01 21.61
C LEU A 264 -5.64 11.11 21.16
N TYR A 265 -5.02 11.84 22.09
CA TYR A 265 -3.99 12.82 21.76
C TYR A 265 -2.82 12.18 20.98
N LYS A 266 -2.34 11.01 21.43
CA LYS A 266 -1.29 10.26 20.74
C LYS A 266 -1.72 9.88 19.32
N ILE A 267 -2.93 9.35 19.13
CA ILE A 267 -3.48 8.99 17.82
C ILE A 267 -3.47 10.22 16.89
N PHE A 268 -3.99 11.36 17.34
CA PHE A 268 -3.97 12.58 16.54
C PHE A 268 -2.55 13.05 16.21
N ALA A 269 -1.63 13.03 17.18
CA ALA A 269 -0.24 13.41 16.95
C ALA A 269 0.44 12.49 15.92
N ASP A 270 0.32 11.18 16.07
CA ASP A 270 0.88 10.18 15.16
C ASP A 270 0.28 10.33 13.75
N SER A 271 -1.03 10.53 13.64
CA SER A 271 -1.71 10.78 12.37
C SER A 271 -1.28 12.09 11.71
N CYS A 272 -1.08 13.16 12.49
CA CYS A 272 -0.55 14.43 11.99
C CYS A 272 0.87 14.28 11.43
N VAL A 273 1.75 13.55 12.13
CA VAL A 273 3.13 13.30 11.67
C VAL A 273 3.13 12.49 10.37
N SER A 274 2.38 11.38 10.32
CA SER A 274 2.27 10.55 9.11
C SER A 274 1.70 11.35 7.93
N SER A 275 0.67 12.16 8.17
CA SER A 275 0.06 13.01 7.13
C SER A 275 1.02 14.09 6.65
N ALA A 276 1.75 14.74 7.56
CA ALA A 276 2.71 15.79 7.22
C ALA A 276 3.85 15.25 6.34
N VAL A 277 4.37 14.06 6.63
CA VAL A 277 5.38 13.40 5.80
C VAL A 277 4.84 13.18 4.39
N VAL A 278 3.63 12.62 4.26
CA VAL A 278 3.01 12.35 2.96
C VAL A 278 2.79 13.65 2.17
N LEU A 279 2.15 14.64 2.79
CA LEU A 279 1.87 15.93 2.15
C LEU A 279 3.16 16.66 1.76
N PHE A 280 4.23 16.56 2.56
CA PHE A 280 5.51 17.15 2.23
C PHE A 280 6.15 16.52 0.98
N VAL A 281 6.07 15.19 0.84
CA VAL A 281 6.52 14.51 -0.40
C VAL A 281 5.67 14.95 -1.59
N VAL A 282 4.33 15.02 -1.43
CA VAL A 282 3.41 15.48 -2.50
C VAL A 282 3.78 16.90 -2.95
N SER A 283 3.94 17.81 -2.00
CA SER A 283 4.34 19.20 -2.24
C SER A 283 5.65 19.29 -3.03
N MET A 284 6.70 18.57 -2.59
CA MET A 284 8.02 18.64 -3.22
C MET A 284 8.09 17.90 -4.57
N SER A 285 7.17 16.97 -4.82
CA SER A 285 7.08 16.27 -6.10
C SER A 285 6.49 17.13 -7.22
N ALA A 286 5.68 18.14 -6.88
CA ALA A 286 5.00 18.98 -7.87
C ALA A 286 5.95 19.79 -8.77
N PRO A 287 6.97 20.51 -8.23
CA PRO A 287 7.98 21.15 -9.07
C PRO A 287 8.71 20.18 -10.00
N PHE A 288 9.03 18.99 -9.52
CA PHE A 288 9.72 17.95 -10.28
C PHE A 288 8.86 17.45 -11.44
N GLY A 289 7.61 17.04 -11.18
CA GLY A 289 6.68 16.58 -12.21
C GLY A 289 6.40 17.67 -13.25
N TRP A 290 6.14 18.90 -12.79
CA TRP A 290 5.88 20.02 -13.69
C TRP A 290 7.08 20.34 -14.60
N PHE A 291 8.30 20.31 -14.05
CA PHE A 291 9.51 20.53 -14.84
C PHE A 291 9.70 19.44 -15.90
N MET A 292 9.46 18.17 -15.54
CA MET A 292 9.53 17.07 -16.51
C MET A 292 8.55 17.24 -17.66
N THR A 293 7.31 17.64 -17.38
CA THR A 293 6.29 17.89 -18.41
C THR A 293 6.68 19.08 -19.28
N THR A 294 7.16 20.16 -18.69
CA THR A 294 7.54 21.39 -19.42
C THR A 294 8.70 21.12 -20.39
N GLU A 295 9.69 20.35 -19.96
CA GLU A 295 10.86 20.00 -20.76
C GLU A 295 10.63 18.80 -21.70
N ASN A 296 9.38 18.30 -21.82
CA ASN A 296 9.02 17.14 -22.64
C ASN A 296 9.87 15.88 -22.38
N ILE A 297 10.43 15.75 -21.16
CA ILE A 297 11.27 14.61 -20.77
C ILE A 297 10.52 13.27 -20.95
N PRO A 298 9.24 13.14 -20.57
CA PRO A 298 8.52 11.88 -20.76
C PRO A 298 8.39 11.44 -22.22
N THR A 299 8.19 12.37 -23.16
CA THR A 299 8.09 12.07 -24.60
C THR A 299 9.44 11.56 -25.14
N ILE A 300 10.54 12.19 -24.74
CA ILE A 300 11.90 11.77 -25.11
C ILE A 300 12.19 10.37 -24.59
N LEU A 301 11.86 10.09 -23.33
CA LEU A 301 12.04 8.77 -22.71
C LEU A 301 11.19 7.70 -23.40
N SER A 302 9.90 7.97 -23.65
CA SER A 302 9.01 7.04 -24.35
C SER A 302 9.53 6.71 -25.74
N THR A 303 9.94 7.72 -26.52
CA THR A 303 10.47 7.52 -27.88
C THR A 303 11.76 6.69 -27.85
N THR A 304 12.65 6.94 -26.88
CA THR A 304 13.91 6.21 -26.72
C THR A 304 13.65 4.76 -26.32
N ILE A 305 12.73 4.52 -25.39
CA ILE A 305 12.35 3.16 -24.97
C ILE A 305 11.70 2.42 -26.12
N MET A 306 10.79 3.03 -26.87
CA MET A 306 10.16 2.39 -28.04
C MET A 306 11.14 2.14 -29.20
N ALA A 307 12.24 2.90 -29.29
CA ALA A 307 13.31 2.63 -30.25
C ALA A 307 14.18 1.42 -29.85
N ILE A 308 14.37 1.19 -28.55
CA ILE A 308 15.16 0.07 -28.02
C ILE A 308 14.33 -1.21 -27.92
N PHE A 309 13.07 -1.08 -27.50
CA PHE A 309 12.17 -2.18 -27.23
C PHE A 309 11.00 -2.17 -28.22
N THR A 310 10.93 -3.20 -29.06
CA THR A 310 9.82 -3.41 -30.01
C THR A 310 8.64 -4.16 -29.39
N ASN A 311 8.83 -4.85 -28.27
CA ASN A 311 7.83 -5.71 -27.66
C ASN A 311 7.24 -5.10 -26.38
N LYS A 312 5.94 -4.76 -26.41
CA LYS A 312 5.16 -4.24 -25.27
C LYS A 312 5.32 -5.09 -24.00
N PHE A 313 5.37 -6.41 -24.12
CA PHE A 313 5.54 -7.32 -22.98
C PHE A 313 6.90 -7.12 -22.30
N VAL A 314 7.96 -6.91 -23.07
CA VAL A 314 9.30 -6.69 -22.52
C VAL A 314 9.38 -5.36 -21.79
N ILE A 315 8.77 -4.30 -22.33
CA ILE A 315 8.76 -2.99 -21.68
C ILE A 315 8.03 -3.07 -20.33
N LEU A 316 6.86 -3.70 -20.30
CA LEU A 316 6.11 -3.89 -19.07
C LEU A 316 6.87 -4.76 -18.06
N PHE A 317 7.59 -5.78 -18.51
CA PHE A 317 8.44 -6.59 -17.63
C PHE A 317 9.57 -5.77 -17.00
N VAL A 318 10.28 -4.97 -17.80
CA VAL A 318 11.36 -4.10 -17.32
C VAL A 318 10.83 -3.03 -16.36
N MET A 319 9.67 -2.44 -16.66
CA MET A 319 8.98 -1.53 -15.75
C MET A 319 8.70 -2.21 -14.40
N ASN A 320 8.28 -3.47 -14.42
CA ASN A 320 8.04 -4.19 -13.18
C ASN A 320 9.32 -4.44 -12.37
N LEU A 321 10.43 -4.80 -13.02
CA LEU A 321 11.69 -4.96 -12.31
C LEU A 321 12.19 -3.64 -11.70
N LEU A 322 12.02 -2.53 -12.42
CA LEU A 322 12.36 -1.20 -11.92
C LEU A 322 11.51 -0.84 -10.68
N LEU A 323 10.19 -1.03 -10.76
CA LEU A 323 9.28 -0.72 -9.66
C LEU A 323 9.54 -1.59 -8.43
N LEU A 324 9.83 -2.88 -8.64
CA LEU A 324 10.18 -3.80 -7.57
C LEU A 324 11.47 -3.35 -6.88
N PHE A 325 12.49 -3.01 -7.68
CA PHE A 325 13.76 -2.50 -7.18
C PHE A 325 13.59 -1.21 -6.38
N LEU A 326 12.82 -0.25 -6.88
CA LEU A 326 12.52 0.99 -6.14
C LEU A 326 11.77 0.71 -4.83
N GLY A 327 10.83 -0.24 -4.86
CA GLY A 327 10.08 -0.68 -3.69
C GLY A 327 10.94 -1.30 -2.59
N CYS A 328 12.12 -1.82 -2.92
CA CYS A 328 13.07 -2.29 -1.90
C CYS A 328 13.56 -1.16 -0.98
N PHE A 329 13.67 0.07 -1.49
CA PHE A 329 14.30 1.20 -0.80
C PHE A 329 13.33 2.27 -0.33
N LEU A 330 12.25 2.46 -1.08
CA LEU A 330 11.33 3.58 -0.91
C LEU A 330 9.93 3.06 -0.55
N GLU A 331 9.18 3.84 0.20
CA GLU A 331 7.76 3.55 0.48
C GLU A 331 6.92 3.76 -0.79
N THR A 332 5.88 2.95 -0.97
CA THR A 332 4.90 3.01 -2.08
C THR A 332 4.46 4.45 -2.40
N GLN A 333 4.13 5.23 -1.38
CA GLN A 333 3.69 6.61 -1.52
C GLN A 333 4.72 7.50 -2.23
N SER A 334 5.98 7.37 -1.81
CA SER A 334 7.08 8.14 -2.40
C SER A 334 7.38 7.71 -3.82
N ILE A 335 7.25 6.41 -4.10
CA ILE A 335 7.47 5.87 -5.44
C ILE A 335 6.39 6.38 -6.39
N ILE A 336 5.12 6.35 -5.99
CA ILE A 336 4.00 6.85 -6.81
C ILE A 336 4.28 8.28 -7.28
N LEU A 337 4.67 9.16 -6.37
CA LEU A 337 4.91 10.57 -6.68
C LEU A 337 6.13 10.76 -7.59
N LEU A 338 7.13 9.88 -7.48
CA LEU A 338 8.35 9.92 -8.29
C LEU A 338 8.14 9.34 -9.70
N VAL A 339 7.57 8.13 -9.79
CA VAL A 339 7.55 7.35 -11.03
C VAL A 339 6.33 7.63 -11.89
N THR A 340 5.20 8.05 -11.30
CA THR A 340 3.96 8.23 -12.07
C THR A 340 4.13 9.23 -13.22
N PRO A 341 4.73 10.42 -13.03
CA PRO A 341 4.92 11.36 -14.14
C PRO A 341 5.87 10.83 -15.23
N ILE A 342 6.68 9.81 -14.93
CA ILE A 342 7.61 9.17 -15.86
C ILE A 342 6.93 8.01 -16.61
N LEU A 343 6.30 7.11 -15.87
CA LEU A 343 5.76 5.86 -16.39
C LEU A 343 4.40 6.03 -17.06
N LEU A 344 3.59 7.01 -16.64
CA LEU A 344 2.25 7.22 -17.18
C LEU A 344 2.25 7.53 -18.68
N PRO A 345 3.07 8.47 -19.19
CA PRO A 345 3.13 8.73 -20.64
C PRO A 345 3.66 7.53 -21.44
N ILE A 346 4.58 6.75 -20.87
CA ILE A 346 5.11 5.54 -21.52
C ILE A 346 4.02 4.47 -21.59
N ALA A 347 3.34 4.19 -20.49
CA ALA A 347 2.29 3.18 -20.42
C ALA A 347 1.10 3.51 -21.34
N THR A 348 0.67 4.77 -21.36
CA THR A 348 -0.41 5.23 -22.24
C THR A 348 -0.02 5.13 -23.72
N ALA A 349 1.23 5.43 -24.09
CA ALA A 349 1.74 5.20 -25.45
C ALA A 349 1.75 3.72 -25.84
N LEU A 350 1.92 2.81 -24.88
CA LEU A 350 1.80 1.36 -25.08
C LEU A 350 0.33 0.87 -25.09
N GLY A 351 -0.65 1.74 -24.92
CA GLY A 351 -2.06 1.39 -24.80
C GLY A 351 -2.37 0.63 -23.51
N VAL A 352 -1.72 1.00 -22.40
CA VAL A 352 -2.09 0.58 -21.05
C VAL A 352 -2.85 1.72 -20.38
N SER A 353 -4.00 1.42 -19.77
CA SER A 353 -4.80 2.44 -19.12
C SER A 353 -4.07 3.00 -17.88
N PRO A 354 -4.30 4.28 -17.58
CA PRO A 354 -3.79 4.90 -16.36
C PRO A 354 -4.18 4.14 -15.08
N ILE A 355 -5.38 3.57 -15.02
CA ILE A 355 -5.86 2.86 -13.82
C ILE A 355 -5.06 1.58 -13.60
N ALA A 356 -4.86 0.78 -14.66
CA ALA A 356 -4.07 -0.43 -14.57
C ALA A 356 -2.60 -0.15 -14.23
N LEU A 357 -2.02 0.90 -14.83
CA LEU A 357 -0.67 1.33 -14.44
C LEU A 357 -0.60 1.66 -12.94
N GLY A 358 -1.58 2.38 -12.41
CA GLY A 358 -1.65 2.69 -10.99
C GLY A 358 -1.64 1.45 -10.12
N LEU A 359 -2.44 0.44 -10.47
CA LEU A 359 -2.48 -0.82 -9.73
C LEU A 359 -1.19 -1.63 -9.88
N ILE A 360 -0.57 -1.63 -11.06
CA ILE A 360 0.75 -2.25 -11.27
C ILE A 360 1.78 -1.58 -10.36
N ILE A 361 1.82 -0.25 -10.30
CA ILE A 361 2.74 0.48 -9.41
C ILE A 361 2.46 0.12 -7.94
N ILE A 362 1.21 0.16 -7.50
CA ILE A 362 0.85 -0.09 -6.09
C ILE A 362 1.19 -1.52 -5.67
N VAL A 363 0.76 -2.52 -6.45
CA VAL A 363 1.03 -3.93 -6.14
C VAL A 363 2.52 -4.20 -6.17
N ASN A 364 3.23 -3.73 -7.19
CA ASN A 364 4.64 -4.01 -7.34
C ASN A 364 5.51 -3.36 -6.25
N THR A 365 5.23 -2.10 -5.93
CA THR A 365 5.93 -1.43 -4.83
C THR A 365 5.60 -2.05 -3.49
N SER A 366 4.38 -2.56 -3.30
CA SER A 366 4.00 -3.34 -2.12
C SER A 366 4.85 -4.61 -1.96
N ILE A 367 5.06 -5.37 -3.04
CA ILE A 367 5.96 -6.52 -3.07
C ILE A 367 7.41 -6.07 -2.82
N GLY A 368 7.82 -4.93 -3.34
CA GLY A 368 9.14 -4.35 -3.07
C GLY A 368 9.39 -4.11 -1.57
N MET A 369 8.36 -3.74 -0.80
CA MET A 369 8.50 -3.50 0.65
C MET A 369 8.80 -4.77 1.47
N ILE A 370 8.64 -5.96 0.88
CA ILE A 370 9.07 -7.24 1.46
C ILE A 370 10.32 -7.82 0.76
N THR A 371 10.89 -7.11 -0.20
CA THR A 371 12.05 -7.54 -0.98
C THR A 371 13.35 -6.93 -0.41
N PRO A 372 14.33 -7.75 0.05
CA PRO A 372 15.63 -7.25 0.52
C PRO A 372 16.31 -6.37 -0.55
N PRO A 373 17.12 -5.34 -0.17
CA PRO A 373 17.86 -5.23 1.09
C PRO A 373 17.23 -4.37 2.21
N MET A 374 16.40 -3.37 1.89
CA MET A 374 15.88 -2.39 2.87
C MET A 374 14.41 -2.63 3.30
N ALA A 375 13.68 -3.51 2.60
CA ALA A 375 12.35 -4.09 2.92
C ALA A 375 11.68 -3.66 4.25
N VAL A 376 11.00 -2.51 4.26
CA VAL A 376 10.40 -1.91 5.47
C VAL A 376 9.47 -2.88 6.21
N ASN A 377 8.66 -3.64 5.48
CA ASN A 377 7.73 -4.61 6.10
C ASN A 377 8.49 -5.75 6.80
N LEU A 378 9.61 -6.19 6.24
CA LEU A 378 10.45 -7.19 6.89
C LEU A 378 11.05 -6.65 8.19
N PHE A 379 11.51 -5.39 8.22
CA PHE A 379 12.01 -4.78 9.45
C PHE A 379 10.94 -4.74 10.54
N VAL A 380 9.72 -4.31 10.23
CA VAL A 380 8.61 -4.32 11.18
C VAL A 380 8.30 -5.74 11.66
N ALA A 381 8.21 -6.71 10.74
CA ALA A 381 7.92 -8.09 11.09
C ALA A 381 9.02 -8.72 11.96
N THR A 382 10.29 -8.42 11.71
CA THR A 382 11.41 -8.92 12.54
C THR A 382 11.36 -8.37 13.96
N GLY A 383 10.95 -7.11 14.14
CA GLY A 383 10.72 -6.50 15.45
C GLY A 383 9.58 -7.18 16.20
N VAL A 384 8.45 -7.43 15.52
CA VAL A 384 7.29 -8.14 16.08
C VAL A 384 7.67 -9.56 16.51
N CYS A 385 8.35 -10.32 15.65
CA CYS A 385 8.66 -11.74 15.88
C CYS A 385 9.94 -11.98 16.67
N LYS A 386 10.72 -10.93 16.99
CA LYS A 386 12.02 -11.01 17.66
C LYS A 386 12.96 -12.02 16.98
N THR A 387 13.18 -11.81 15.68
CA THR A 387 14.11 -12.59 14.83
C THR A 387 15.00 -11.65 14.01
N THR A 388 15.86 -12.19 13.13
CA THR A 388 16.83 -11.41 12.34
C THR A 388 16.41 -11.27 10.89
N ILE A 389 16.73 -10.12 10.28
CA ILE A 389 16.43 -9.84 8.87
C ILE A 389 17.01 -10.92 7.95
N GLY A 390 18.25 -11.36 8.18
CA GLY A 390 18.90 -12.37 7.33
C GLY A 390 18.18 -13.73 7.34
N ALA A 391 17.60 -14.12 8.47
CA ALA A 391 16.86 -15.37 8.59
C ALA A 391 15.48 -15.27 7.91
N VAL A 392 14.77 -14.16 8.10
CA VAL A 392 13.47 -13.91 7.46
C VAL A 392 13.61 -13.73 5.96
N SER A 393 14.67 -13.07 5.48
CA SER A 393 14.95 -12.87 4.05
C SER A 393 15.08 -14.19 3.28
N LYS A 394 15.47 -15.30 3.91
CA LYS A 394 15.46 -16.61 3.26
C LYS A 394 14.05 -17.20 3.15
N LYS A 395 13.22 -16.94 4.15
CA LYS A 395 11.83 -17.44 4.21
C LYS A 395 10.87 -16.63 3.34
N ILE A 396 11.13 -15.33 3.14
CA ILE A 396 10.26 -14.45 2.36
C ILE A 396 10.30 -14.77 0.85
N VAL A 397 11.39 -15.38 0.35
CA VAL A 397 11.58 -15.65 -1.09
C VAL A 397 10.39 -16.38 -1.73
N LYS A 398 9.79 -17.36 -1.03
CA LYS A 398 8.62 -18.07 -1.55
C LYS A 398 7.39 -17.17 -1.68
N TYR A 399 7.22 -16.20 -0.78
CA TYR A 399 6.16 -15.19 -0.87
C TYR A 399 6.44 -14.19 -1.97
N LEU A 400 7.69 -13.74 -2.12
CA LEU A 400 8.11 -12.88 -3.22
C LEU A 400 7.78 -13.50 -4.57
N ILE A 401 8.15 -14.77 -4.77
CA ILE A 401 7.85 -15.49 -6.01
C ILE A 401 6.35 -15.57 -6.22
N LEU A 402 5.59 -15.95 -5.18
CA LEU A 402 4.13 -16.08 -5.28
C LEU A 402 3.44 -14.76 -5.63
N GLU A 403 3.71 -13.68 -4.88
CA GLU A 403 3.10 -12.37 -5.12
C GLU A 403 3.53 -11.78 -6.47
N PHE A 404 4.80 -11.95 -6.85
CA PHE A 404 5.28 -11.53 -8.17
C PHE A 404 4.60 -12.33 -9.29
N CYS A 405 4.43 -13.64 -9.15
CA CYS A 405 3.65 -14.43 -10.10
C CYS A 405 2.21 -13.93 -10.20
N ILE A 406 1.56 -13.58 -9.09
CA ILE A 406 0.20 -13.03 -9.07
C ILE A 406 0.14 -11.68 -9.79
N LEU A 407 1.15 -10.81 -9.59
CA LEU A 407 1.29 -9.56 -10.32
C LEU A 407 1.44 -9.78 -11.83
N LEU A 408 2.30 -10.72 -12.24
CA LEU A 408 2.45 -11.06 -13.66
C LEU A 408 1.17 -11.64 -14.24
N LEU A 409 0.43 -12.46 -13.49
CA LEU A 409 -0.88 -12.97 -13.93
C LEU A 409 -1.88 -11.83 -14.10
N TYR A 410 -2.00 -10.96 -13.10
CA TYR A 410 -2.88 -9.78 -13.16
C TYR A 410 -2.58 -8.91 -14.40
N MET A 411 -1.31 -8.71 -14.71
CA MET A 411 -0.90 -7.86 -15.81
C MET A 411 -0.96 -8.55 -17.18
N TYR A 412 -0.49 -9.78 -17.32
CA TYR A 412 -0.35 -10.39 -18.66
C TYR A 412 -1.57 -11.15 -19.12
N VAL A 413 -2.35 -11.74 -18.20
CA VAL A 413 -3.54 -12.51 -18.58
C VAL A 413 -4.52 -11.66 -19.38
N PRO A 414 -4.90 -10.44 -18.94
CA PRO A 414 -5.83 -9.62 -19.72
C PRO A 414 -5.25 -9.20 -21.09
N ILE A 415 -3.95 -8.82 -21.15
CA ILE A 415 -3.28 -8.48 -22.42
C ILE A 415 -3.33 -9.67 -23.41
N ILE A 416 -3.07 -10.89 -22.93
CA ILE A 416 -3.07 -12.11 -23.76
C ILE A 416 -4.47 -12.38 -24.31
N PHE A 417 -5.52 -12.12 -23.53
CA PHE A 417 -6.92 -12.29 -23.95
C PHE A 417 -7.48 -11.08 -24.73
N GLY A 418 -6.63 -10.09 -25.08
CA GLY A 418 -7.06 -8.90 -25.82
C GLY A 418 -7.94 -7.95 -25.02
N ILE A 419 -7.99 -8.12 -23.69
CA ILE A 419 -8.68 -7.23 -22.78
C ILE A 419 -7.76 -6.03 -22.56
N SER A 420 -8.25 -4.85 -22.91
CA SER A 420 -7.55 -3.60 -22.58
C SER A 420 -7.41 -3.49 -21.06
N ILE A 421 -6.17 -3.39 -20.60
CA ILE A 421 -5.85 -3.04 -19.21
C ILE A 421 -5.50 -1.57 -19.16
#